data_AF-J9DP02-F1
#
_entry.id   AF-J9DP02-F1
#
_cell.length_a   1.000
_cell.length_b   1.000
_cell.length_c   1.000
_cell.angle_alpha   90.00
_cell.angle_beta   90.00
_cell.angle_gamma   90.00
#
_symmetry.space_group_name_H-M   'P 1'
#
loop_
_entity.id
_entity.type
_entity.pdbx_description
1 polymer ?
#
loop_
_entity_poly.entity_id
_entity_poly.type
_entity_poly.pdbx_seq_one_letter_code
_entity_poly.pdbx_strand_id
1 'polypeptide(L)' 'MNLHDTPINNICPVNLVTECSSTKYRTYSGHCNNVNHPLWGASSEPMQRFTEAVLC' A
#
# COMPACT_ATOMS: atom_id res chain seq x y z
N MET A 1 3.96 1.20 9.29
CA MET A 1 3.14 1.63 10.45
C MET A 1 2.21 0.47 10.78
N ASN A 2 2.28 -0.07 11.99
CA ASN A 2 1.42 -1.19 12.37
C ASN A 2 0.09 -0.60 12.87
N LEU A 3 -0.98 -0.78 12.09
CA LEU A 3 -2.30 -0.21 12.37
C LEU A 3 -3.24 -1.23 13.04
N HIS A 4 -2.76 -2.45 13.25
CA HIS A 4 -3.50 -3.49 13.96
C HIS A 4 -3.83 -2.99 15.38
N ASP A 5 -5.06 -3.29 15.83
CA ASP A 5 -5.59 -2.93 17.15
C ASP A 5 -5.82 -1.43 17.42
N THR A 6 -5.81 -0.60 16.38
CA THR A 6 -6.18 0.82 16.51
C THR A 6 -7.64 1.06 16.09
N PRO A 7 -8.34 2.07 16.66
CA PRO A 7 -9.70 2.42 16.25
C PRO A 7 -9.82 2.74 14.75
N ILE A 8 -8.74 3.28 14.15
CA ILE A 8 -8.73 3.66 12.74
C ILE A 8 -8.78 2.42 11.82
N ASN A 9 -8.28 1.26 12.24
CA ASN A 9 -8.35 0.03 11.45
C ASN A 9 -9.80 -0.46 11.22
N ASN A 10 -10.70 -0.15 12.16
CA ASN A 10 -12.12 -0.47 12.01
C ASN A 10 -12.84 0.44 11.01
N ILE A 11 -12.30 1.65 10.77
CA ILE A 11 -12.88 2.66 9.89
C ILE A 11 -12.27 2.57 8.49
N CYS A 12 -10.95 2.34 8.42
CA CYS A 12 -10.17 2.16 7.21
C CYS A 12 -9.36 0.85 7.31
N PRO A 13 -9.96 -0.30 6.96
CA PRO A 13 -9.26 -1.58 7.01
C PRO A 13 -8.14 -1.61 5.98
N VAL A 14 -6.94 -1.96 6.42
CA VAL A 14 -5.77 -2.06 5.55
C VAL A 14 -5.84 -3.40 4.80
N ASN A 15 -6.08 -3.38 3.49
CA ASN A 15 -5.97 -4.57 2.65
C ASN A 15 -4.50 -4.82 2.33
N LEU A 16 -3.83 -5.62 3.16
CA LEU A 16 -2.45 -6.01 2.87
C LEU A 16 -2.44 -7.11 1.81
N VAL A 17 -1.84 -6.81 0.65
CA VAL A 17 -1.45 -7.84 -0.31
C VAL A 17 -0.31 -8.64 0.33
N THR A 18 -0.62 -9.82 0.84
CA THR A 18 0.33 -10.70 1.56
C THR A 18 1.12 -11.61 0.63
N GLU A 19 0.57 -11.95 -0.53
CA GLU A 19 1.21 -12.83 -1.50
C GLU A 19 1.07 -12.29 -2.93
N CYS A 20 2.19 -12.27 -3.66
CA CYS A 20 2.21 -11.91 -5.07
C CYS A 20 2.29 -13.18 -5.93
N SER A 21 1.26 -13.41 -6.72
CA SER A 21 1.24 -14.52 -7.69
C SER A 21 2.23 -14.26 -8.84
N SER A 22 2.89 -15.31 -9.30
CA SER A 22 3.78 -15.24 -10.47
C SER A 22 2.95 -15.15 -11.76
N THR A 23 2.63 -13.94 -12.19
CA THR A 23 1.89 -13.65 -13.42
C THR A 23 2.74 -12.93 -14.45
N LYS A 24 2.49 -13.16 -15.75
CA LYS A 24 3.24 -12.51 -16.85
C LYS A 24 2.79 -11.08 -17.17
N TYR A 25 1.64 -10.65 -16.66
CA TYR A 25 1.03 -9.37 -17.00
C TYR A 25 0.89 -8.47 -15.77
N ARG A 26 0.77 -7.16 -16.02
CA ARG A 26 0.56 -6.17 -14.97
C ARG A 26 -0.86 -6.29 -14.42
N THR A 27 -0.99 -6.14 -13.10
CA THR A 27 -2.29 -6.02 -12.46
C THR A 27 -2.92 -4.67 -12.82
N TYR A 28 -4.25 -4.60 -12.87
CA TYR A 28 -4.96 -3.35 -13.19
C TYR A 28 -4.68 -2.24 -12.15
N SER A 29 -4.42 -2.66 -10.91
CA SER A 29 -4.19 -1.78 -9.76
C SER A 29 -2.72 -1.44 -9.55
N GLY A 30 -1.78 -2.03 -10.31
CA GLY A 30 -0.35 -1.80 -10.15
C GLY A 30 0.33 -2.57 -8.99
N HIS A 31 -0.44 -3.34 -8.22
CA HIS A 31 0.07 -4.21 -7.17
C HIS A 31 1.03 -5.28 -7.71
N CYS A 32 1.98 -5.70 -6.88
CA CYS A 32 2.96 -6.77 -7.15
C CYS A 32 3.95 -6.48 -8.29
N ASN A 33 4.11 -5.22 -8.70
CA ASN A 33 5.21 -4.82 -9.58
C ASN A 33 6.58 -5.00 -8.88
N ASN A 34 6.64 -4.70 -7.58
CA ASN A 34 7.77 -5.03 -6.72
C ASN A 34 7.38 -6.18 -5.79
N VAL A 35 8.03 -7.34 -5.94
CA VAL A 35 7.72 -8.55 -5.16
C VAL A 35 8.04 -8.38 -3.67
N ASN A 36 9.09 -7.63 -3.34
CA ASN A 36 9.47 -7.36 -1.96
C ASN A 36 8.59 -6.28 -1.32
N HIS A 37 8.00 -5.41 -2.14
CA HIS A 37 7.14 -4.32 -1.71
C HIS A 37 5.90 -4.21 -2.59
N PRO A 38 4.90 -5.10 -2.41
CA PRO A 38 3.75 -5.25 -3.32
C PRO A 38 2.92 -3.98 -3.56
N LEU A 39 2.93 -3.05 -2.60
CA LEU A 39 2.15 -1.81 -2.63
C LEU A 39 2.86 -0.66 -3.35
N TRP A 40 4.15 -0.78 -3.68
CA TRP A 40 4.89 0.34 -4.28
C TRP A 40 4.43 0.66 -5.69
N GLY A 41 3.89 1.87 -5.87
CA GLY A 41 3.37 2.34 -7.15
C GLY A 41 2.00 1.77 -7.52
N ALA A 42 1.32 1.10 -6.58
CA ALA A 42 -0.06 0.69 -6.76
C ALA A 42 -1.02 1.88 -6.64
N SER A 43 -2.18 1.76 -7.28
CA SER A 43 -3.28 2.72 -7.14
C SER A 43 -3.88 2.66 -5.74
N SER A 44 -4.44 3.78 -5.29
CA SER A 44 -5.06 3.93 -3.96
C SER A 44 -4.07 3.81 -2.78
N GLU A 45 -2.77 3.91 -3.05
CA GLU A 45 -1.72 4.00 -2.04
C GLU A 45 -1.31 5.46 -1.78
N PRO A 46 -0.88 5.82 -0.55
CA PRO A 46 -0.48 7.17 -0.22
C PRO A 46 0.76 7.61 -1.01
N MET A 47 0.76 8.86 -1.46
CA MET A 47 1.93 9.45 -2.14
C MET A 47 3.09 9.63 -1.16
N GLN A 48 4.29 9.20 -1.58
CA GLN A 48 5.51 9.45 -0.82
C GLN A 48 5.81 10.95 -0.75
N ARG A 49 6.29 11.40 0.41
CA ARG A 49 6.84 12.75 0.57
C ARG A 49 8.35 12.67 0.66
N PHE A 50 9.04 13.55 -0.05
CA PHE A 50 10.49 13.73 0.09
C PHE A 50 10.86 14.65 1.25
N THR A 51 9.90 15.44 1.72
CA THR A 51 10.05 16.38 2.83
C THR A 51 8.96 16.14 3.88
N GLU A 52 9.17 16.68 5.07
CA GLU A 52 8.20 16.61 6.15
C GLU A 52 6.90 17.34 5.82
N ALA A 53 5.79 16.85 6.40
CA ALA A 53 4.51 17.52 6.30
C ALA A 53 4.51 18.73 7.22
N VAL A 54 4.47 19.93 6.65
CA VAL A 54 4.25 21.16 7.41
C VAL A 54 2.74 21.33 7.55
N LEU A 55 2.24 21.23 8.78
CA LEU A 55 0.87 21.60 9.10
C LEU A 55 0.81 23.13 9.09
N CYS A 56 -0.09 23.69 8.28
CA CYS A 56 -0.40 25.12 8.31
C CYS A 56 -1.03 25.52 9.65
#